data_AF-A0A1L9QTT4-F1
#
_entry.id   AF-A0A1L9QTT4-F1
#
_cell.length_a   1.000
_cell.length_b   1.000
_cell.length_c   1.000
_cell.angle_alpha   90.00
_cell.angle_beta   90.00
_cell.angle_gamma   90.00
#
_symmetry.space_group_name_H-M   'P 1'
#
loop_
_entity.id
_entity.type
_entity.pdbx_description
1 polymer ?
#
loop_
_entity_poly.entity_id
_entity_poly.type
_entity_poly.pdbx_seq_one_letter_code
_entity_poly.pdbx_strand_id
1 'polypeptide(L)'
;MFKVFVYGTLKPGEVNYQRYCEGRIVKEEQAIAWGRLFLLPMGYPGLTVGTNRIEGYVLHFQDSHLLNQLDQLEGYHPDSPLEDNRYLRQLMPVFRPTGEPLGDALVYVMSVEKIEGYGGVELLNGSWSPVSD
;
A
#
# COMPACT_ATOMS: atom_id res chain seq x y z
N MET A 1 -15.04 6.68 -8.69
CA MET A 1 -14.56 6.61 -7.29
C MET A 1 -13.96 5.25 -7.02
N PHE A 2 -12.81 5.19 -6.33
CA PHE A 2 -12.17 3.94 -5.92
C PHE A 2 -11.49 4.12 -4.55
N LYS A 3 -11.14 3.01 -3.91
CA LYS A 3 -10.47 2.98 -2.61
C LYS A 3 -9.08 2.38 -2.76
N VAL A 4 -8.09 2.96 -2.07
CA VAL A 4 -6.74 2.40 -1.97
C VAL A 4 -6.38 2.26 -0.51
N PHE A 5 -5.89 1.09 -0.11
CA PHE A 5 -5.25 0.91 1.17
C PHE A 5 -3.77 1.23 1.05
N VAL A 6 -3.31 2.18 1.86
CA VAL A 6 -1.92 2.63 1.88
C VAL A 6 -1.30 2.31 3.25
N TYR A 7 -0.12 1.70 3.22
CA TYR A 7 0.61 1.25 4.41
C TYR A 7 2.05 1.81 4.46
N GLY A 8 2.42 2.64 3.48
CA GLY A 8 3.79 3.13 3.28
C GLY A 8 3.84 4.62 2.94
N THR A 9 4.63 4.96 1.93
CA THR A 9 4.95 6.35 1.54
C THR A 9 3.74 7.21 1.11
N LEU A 10 2.59 6.58 0.86
CA LEU A 10 1.32 7.23 0.55
C LEU A 10 0.41 7.43 1.78
N LYS A 11 0.83 7.07 3.01
CA LYS A 11 0.04 7.39 4.22
C LYS A 11 0.00 8.91 4.45
N PRO A 12 -1.04 9.44 5.12
CA PRO A 12 -1.07 10.84 5.53
C PRO A 12 0.21 11.25 6.28
N GLY A 13 0.82 12.37 5.86
CA GLY A 13 2.07 12.89 6.42
C GLY A 13 3.36 12.34 5.78
N GLU A 14 3.27 11.35 4.88
CA GLU A 14 4.43 10.76 4.21
C GLU A 14 4.76 11.43 2.87
N VAL A 15 5.99 11.19 2.38
CA VAL A 15 6.59 11.93 1.25
C VAL A 15 5.77 11.92 -0.05
N ASN A 16 5.02 10.85 -0.35
CA ASN A 16 4.22 10.77 -1.57
C ASN A 16 2.78 11.25 -1.37
N TYR A 17 2.30 11.40 -0.14
CA TYR A 17 0.92 11.79 0.12
C TYR A 17 0.59 13.16 -0.46
N GLN A 18 1.45 14.15 -0.25
CA GLN A 18 1.18 15.51 -0.71
C GLN A 18 1.03 15.59 -2.23
N ARG A 19 1.91 14.90 -2.97
CA ARG A 19 1.92 14.94 -4.44
C ARG A 19 0.78 14.15 -5.07
N TYR A 20 0.39 13.03 -4.47
CA TYR A 20 -0.51 12.06 -5.10
C TYR A 20 -1.92 12.02 -4.50
N CYS A 21 -2.10 12.44 -3.24
CA CYS A 21 -3.34 12.28 -2.48
C CYS A 21 -3.97 13.62 -2.07
N GLU A 22 -3.17 14.61 -1.67
CA GLU A 22 -3.68 15.91 -1.20
C GLU A 22 -4.53 16.60 -2.29
N GLY A 23 -5.71 17.09 -1.91
CA GLY A 23 -6.67 17.71 -2.83
C GLY A 23 -7.35 16.76 -3.83
N ARG A 24 -7.09 15.46 -3.75
CA ARG A 24 -7.57 14.44 -4.70
C ARG A 24 -8.40 13.33 -4.06
N ILE A 25 -8.36 13.24 -2.73
CA ILE A 25 -9.16 12.31 -1.94
C ILE A 25 -10.36 13.05 -1.32
N VAL A 26 -11.46 12.33 -1.11
CA VAL A 26 -12.64 12.82 -0.38
C VAL A 26 -12.69 12.38 1.06
N LYS A 27 -11.94 11.33 1.39
CA LYS A 27 -11.94 10.73 2.72
C LYS A 27 -10.65 9.95 2.92
N GLU A 28 -10.10 10.09 4.11
CA GLU A 28 -9.07 9.21 4.66
C GLU A 28 -9.61 8.58 5.95
N GLU A 29 -9.38 7.28 6.11
CA GLU A 29 -9.79 6.54 7.30
C GLU A 29 -8.65 5.64 7.74
N GLN A 30 -8.30 5.65 9.03
CA GLN A 30 -7.43 4.61 9.59
C GLN A 30 -8.05 3.24 9.35
N ALA A 31 -7.22 2.30 8.93
CA ALA A 31 -7.66 0.97 8.57
C ALA A 31 -6.56 -0.06 8.79
N ILE A 32 -6.95 -1.33 8.70
CA ILE A 32 -6.04 -2.46 8.67
C ILE A 32 -6.34 -3.36 7.48
N ALA A 33 -5.29 -4.04 7.01
CA ALA A 33 -5.37 -5.15 6.07
C ALA A 33 -4.59 -6.35 6.63
N TRP A 34 -4.84 -7.55 6.10
CA TRP A 34 -4.08 -8.74 6.47
C TRP A 34 -2.93 -8.97 5.48
N GLY A 35 -1.72 -9.18 5.99
CA GLY A 35 -0.53 -9.35 5.15
C GLY A 35 0.74 -9.62 5.95
N ARG A 36 1.90 -9.49 5.31
CA ARG A 36 3.22 -9.41 5.96
C ARG A 36 3.95 -8.20 5.42
N LEU A 37 4.40 -7.34 6.32
CA LEU A 37 5.01 -6.05 5.99
C LEU A 37 6.53 -6.16 6.14
N PHE A 38 7.26 -5.54 5.22
CA PHE A 38 8.72 -5.58 5.18
C PHE A 38 9.28 -4.18 4.96
N LEU A 39 10.38 -3.84 5.63
CA LEU A 39 11.22 -2.71 5.28
C LEU A 39 12.24 -3.14 4.23
N LEU A 40 12.26 -2.47 3.08
CA LEU A 40 13.25 -2.71 2.05
C LEU A 40 14.50 -1.85 2.29
N PRO A 41 15.70 -2.28 1.86
CA PRO A 41 16.92 -1.48 1.99
C PRO A 41 16.85 -0.10 1.33
N MET A 42 15.94 0.08 0.37
CA MET A 42 15.66 1.36 -0.29
C MET A 42 14.88 2.36 0.60
N GLY A 43 14.49 1.96 1.81
CA GLY A 43 13.84 2.84 2.80
C GLY A 43 12.31 2.89 2.71
N TYR A 44 11.68 2.15 1.79
CA TYR A 44 10.23 2.06 1.64
C TYR A 44 9.71 0.65 1.91
N PRO A 45 8.41 0.48 2.24
CA PRO A 45 7.90 -0.83 2.63
C PRO A 45 7.42 -1.67 1.46
N GLY A 46 7.51 -2.99 1.60
CA GLY A 46 6.81 -3.96 0.76
C GLY A 46 5.79 -4.76 1.57
N LEU A 47 4.67 -5.10 0.96
CA LEU A 47 3.62 -5.93 1.58
C LEU A 47 3.43 -7.21 0.77
N THR A 48 3.40 -8.37 1.42
CA THR A 48 2.96 -9.63 0.81
C THR A 48 1.64 -10.08 1.41
N VAL A 49 0.95 -11.02 0.74
CA VAL A 49 -0.19 -11.73 1.32
C VAL A 49 0.24 -12.48 2.58
N GLY A 50 -0.65 -12.52 3.58
CA GLY A 50 -0.38 -13.12 4.89
C GLY A 50 -1.50 -12.85 5.89
N THR A 51 -1.25 -13.21 7.15
CA THR A 51 -2.26 -13.19 8.22
C THR A 51 -1.94 -12.22 9.36
N ASN A 52 -0.87 -11.41 9.25
CA ASN A 52 -0.55 -10.42 10.27
C ASN A 52 -1.36 -9.14 10.02
N ARG A 53 -1.72 -8.46 11.10
CA ARG A 53 -2.47 -7.19 11.06
C ARG A 53 -1.54 -6.08 10.61
N ILE A 54 -1.85 -5.46 9.48
CA ILE A 54 -1.06 -4.35 8.93
C ILE A 54 -1.83 -3.05 9.09
N GLU A 55 -1.20 -2.05 9.70
CA GLU A 55 -1.77 -0.73 9.93
C GLU A 55 -1.55 0.20 8.74
N GLY A 56 -2.58 0.97 8.41
CA GLY A 56 -2.55 1.89 7.29
C GLY A 56 -3.78 2.76 7.23
N TYR A 57 -4.08 3.24 6.02
CA TYR A 57 -5.23 4.10 5.76
C TYR A 57 -5.95 3.64 4.51
N VAL A 58 -7.27 3.76 4.49
CA VAL A 58 -8.05 3.71 3.25
C VAL A 58 -8.25 5.14 2.76
N LEU A 59 -7.79 5.39 1.54
CA LEU A 59 -7.97 6.65 0.83
C LEU A 59 -9.07 6.50 -0.22
N HIS A 60 -10.03 7.42 -0.21
CA HIS A 60 -11.14 7.45 -1.15
C HIS A 60 -10.87 8.48 -2.24
N PHE A 61 -10.65 8.02 -3.46
CA PHE A 61 -10.42 8.87 -4.62
C PHE A 61 -11.72 9.08 -5.40
N GLN A 62 -11.97 10.31 -5.84
CA GLN A 62 -13.14 10.62 -6.68
C GLN A 62 -12.93 10.20 -8.14
N ASP A 63 -11.74 10.51 -8.67
CA ASP A 63 -11.40 10.38 -10.08
C ASP A 63 -10.56 9.14 -10.36
N SER A 64 -11.11 8.19 -11.12
CA SER A 64 -10.43 6.95 -11.53
C SER A 64 -9.18 7.18 -12.39
N HIS A 65 -9.02 8.33 -13.06
CA HIS A 65 -7.81 8.61 -13.84
C HIS A 65 -6.56 8.74 -12.95
N LEU A 66 -6.73 9.06 -11.67
CA LEU A 66 -5.64 9.11 -10.69
C LEU A 66 -5.04 7.74 -10.41
N LEU A 67 -5.79 6.67 -10.69
CA LEU A 67 -5.28 5.31 -10.51
C LEU A 67 -4.05 5.05 -11.38
N ASN A 68 -4.03 5.56 -12.62
CA ASN A 68 -2.87 5.44 -13.50
C ASN A 68 -1.62 6.16 -12.95
N GLN A 69 -1.80 7.25 -12.19
CA GLN A 69 -0.68 7.96 -11.58
C GLN A 69 -0.10 7.18 -10.40
N LEU A 70 -0.96 6.49 -9.64
CA LEU A 70 -0.53 5.57 -8.59
C LEU A 70 0.15 4.34 -9.19
N ASP A 71 -0.41 3.77 -10.26
CA ASP A 71 0.19 2.64 -10.99
C ASP A 71 1.61 2.99 -11.47
N GLN A 72 1.80 4.18 -12.06
CA GLN A 72 3.12 4.66 -12.47
C GLN A 72 4.10 4.83 -11.30
N LEU A 73 3.63 5.39 -10.17
CA LEU A 73 4.46 5.55 -8.96
C LEU A 73 4.93 4.18 -8.43
N GLU A 74 4.00 3.24 -8.34
CA GLU A 74 4.22 1.90 -7.78
C GLU A 74 4.85 0.95 -8.81
N GLY A 75 5.08 1.38 -10.05
CA GLY A 75 5.64 0.54 -11.10
C GLY A 75 4.75 -0.64 -11.45
N TYR A 76 3.43 -0.42 -11.44
CA TYR A 76 2.42 -1.36 -11.91
C TYR A 76 1.99 -1.02 -13.34
N HIS A 77 1.99 -2.02 -14.21
CA HIS A 77 1.60 -1.98 -15.61
C HIS A 77 0.70 -3.19 -15.88
N PRO A 78 -0.61 -3.00 -16.11
CA PRO A 78 -1.57 -4.10 -16.23
C PRO A 78 -1.32 -5.01 -17.45
N ASP A 79 -0.69 -4.46 -18.49
CA ASP A 79 -0.39 -5.19 -19.73
C ASP A 79 1.01 -5.85 -19.73
N SER A 80 1.79 -5.65 -18.67
CA SER A 80 3.12 -6.25 -18.51
C SER A 80 3.05 -7.59 -17.77
N PRO A 81 4.00 -8.51 -18.02
CA PRO A 81 4.18 -9.69 -17.17
C PRO A 81 4.23 -9.33 -15.69
N LEU A 82 3.62 -10.16 -14.84
CA LEU A 82 3.52 -9.90 -13.40
C LEU A 82 4.90 -9.79 -12.74
N GLU A 83 5.91 -10.49 -13.25
CA GLU A 83 7.29 -10.45 -12.76
C GLU A 83 8.02 -9.15 -13.07
N ASP A 84 7.62 -8.42 -14.11
CA ASP A 84 8.21 -7.13 -14.48
C ASP A 84 7.69 -5.99 -13.58
N ASN A 85 6.50 -6.17 -13.01
CA ASN A 85 5.89 -5.19 -12.13
C ASN A 85 6.67 -5.07 -10.81
N ARG A 86 6.88 -3.85 -10.31
CA ARG A 86 7.50 -3.67 -8.97
C ARG A 86 6.51 -4.10 -7.89
N TYR A 87 5.29 -3.61 -7.97
CA TYR A 87 4.16 -4.05 -7.16
C TYR A 87 3.05 -4.58 -8.08
N LEU A 88 2.29 -5.54 -7.57
CA LEU A 88 1.03 -6.00 -8.12
C LEU A 88 -0.12 -5.31 -7.42
N ARG A 89 -1.11 -4.85 -8.18
CA ARG A 89 -2.33 -4.30 -7.61
C ARG A 89 -3.37 -5.39 -7.39
N GLN A 90 -3.82 -5.57 -6.15
CA GLN A 90 -4.83 -6.55 -5.77
C GLN A 90 -6.00 -5.88 -5.07
N LEU A 91 -7.20 -6.46 -5.21
CA LEU A 91 -8.36 -6.07 -4.43
C LEU A 91 -8.39 -6.92 -3.15
N MET A 92 -8.30 -6.27 -1.98
CA MET A 92 -8.23 -6.98 -0.69
C MET A 92 -9.26 -6.41 0.31
N PRO A 93 -9.78 -7.25 1.22
CA PRO A 93 -10.64 -6.79 2.29
C PRO A 93 -9.85 -5.93 3.29
N VAL A 94 -10.45 -4.83 3.70
CA VAL A 94 -9.91 -3.89 4.69
C VAL A 94 -10.90 -3.69 5.82
N PHE A 95 -10.38 -3.36 6.99
CA PHE A 95 -11.16 -3.27 8.22
C PHE A 95 -10.81 -1.99 8.97
N ARG A 96 -11.71 -1.51 9.82
CA ARG A 96 -11.40 -0.49 10.82
C ARG A 96 -10.41 -1.07 11.83
N PRO A 97 -9.66 -0.23 12.58
CA PRO A 97 -8.81 -0.70 13.67
C PRO A 97 -9.55 -1.53 14.73
N THR A 98 -10.86 -1.32 14.88
CA THR A 98 -11.77 -2.08 15.77
C THR A 98 -12.13 -3.47 15.25
N GLY A 99 -11.79 -3.81 14.00
CA GLY A 99 -12.09 -5.09 13.35
C GLY A 99 -13.34 -5.08 12.45
N GLU A 100 -14.10 -3.99 12.41
CA GLU A 100 -15.27 -3.89 11.53
C GLU A 100 -14.87 -3.82 10.04
N PRO A 101 -15.55 -4.54 9.13
CA PRO A 101 -15.25 -4.45 7.70
C PRO A 101 -15.48 -3.04 7.12
N LEU A 102 -14.54 -2.56 6.30
CA LEU A 102 -14.65 -1.34 5.47
C LEU A 102 -14.94 -1.65 3.98
N GLY A 103 -15.10 -2.94 3.66
CA GLY A 103 -15.22 -3.48 2.31
C GLY A 103 -13.85 -3.75 1.69
N ASP A 104 -13.80 -3.80 0.36
CA ASP A 104 -12.55 -4.03 -0.36
C ASP A 104 -11.88 -2.72 -0.80
N ALA A 105 -10.55 -2.73 -0.87
CA ALA A 105 -9.74 -1.65 -1.41
C ALA A 105 -8.61 -2.20 -2.29
N LEU A 106 -8.14 -1.39 -3.24
CA LEU A 106 -6.95 -1.70 -4.03
C LEU A 106 -5.72 -1.60 -3.12
N VAL A 107 -4.83 -2.58 -3.22
CA VAL A 107 -3.61 -2.68 -2.43
C VAL A 107 -2.46 -3.04 -3.36
N TYR A 108 -1.36 -2.30 -3.27
CA TYR A 108 -0.13 -2.65 -3.96
C TYR A 108 0.63 -3.66 -3.10
N VAL A 109 0.90 -4.85 -3.63
CA VAL A 109 1.61 -5.94 -2.95
C VAL A 109 2.83 -6.36 -3.76
N MET A 110 3.82 -6.93 -3.11
CA MET A 110 5.04 -7.45 -3.74
C MET A 110 5.06 -8.99 -3.63
N SER A 111 5.72 -9.66 -4.57
CA SER A 111 5.94 -11.10 -4.45
C SER A 111 7.00 -11.40 -3.37
N VAL A 112 6.94 -12.59 -2.78
CA VAL A 112 7.92 -12.99 -1.74
C VAL A 112 9.33 -13.02 -2.33
N GLU A 113 9.47 -13.49 -3.56
CA GLU A 113 10.75 -13.59 -4.28
C GLU A 113 11.40 -12.22 -4.47
N LYS A 114 10.61 -11.17 -4.75
CA LYS A 114 11.13 -9.79 -4.84
C LYS A 114 11.53 -9.25 -3.48
N ILE A 115 10.74 -9.47 -2.44
CA ILE A 115 11.08 -9.07 -1.07
C ILE A 115 12.42 -9.70 -0.66
N GLU A 116 12.57 -11.00 -0.87
CA GLU A 116 13.79 -11.74 -0.56
C GLU A 116 14.96 -11.27 -1.43
N GLY A 117 14.74 -11.07 -2.73
CA GLY A 117 15.75 -10.57 -3.67
C GLY A 117 16.24 -9.15 -3.34
N TYR A 118 15.40 -8.32 -2.72
CA TYR A 118 15.79 -7.02 -2.20
C TYR A 118 16.38 -7.07 -0.79
N GLY A 119 16.35 -8.20 -0.08
CA GLY A 119 16.79 -8.30 1.30
C GLY A 119 15.86 -7.59 2.29
N GLY A 120 14.55 -7.65 2.05
CA GLY A 120 13.55 -7.04 2.93
C GLY A 120 13.53 -7.66 4.33
N VAL A 121 13.40 -6.81 5.35
CA VAL A 121 13.32 -7.21 6.76
C VAL A 121 11.87 -7.11 7.23
N GLU A 122 11.31 -8.21 7.74
CA GLU A 122 9.91 -8.24 8.18
C GLU A 122 9.67 -7.34 9.41
N LEU A 123 8.62 -6.53 9.33
CA LEU A 123 8.12 -5.66 10.38
C LEU A 123 6.96 -6.36 11.11
N LEU A 124 7.29 -7.10 12.18
CA LEU A 124 6.30 -7.89 12.94
C LEU A 124 5.27 -7.03 13.69
N ASN A 125 5.57 -5.75 13.92
CA ASN A 125 4.61 -4.80 14.51
C ASN A 125 3.51 -4.38 13.52
N GLY A 126 3.61 -4.76 12.24
CA GLY A 126 2.61 -4.48 11.21
C GLY A 126 2.48 -3.01 10.83
N SER A 127 3.41 -2.14 11.23
CA SER A 127 3.33 -0.71 10.97
C SER A 127 4.67 -0.18 10.47
N TRP A 128 4.63 0.53 9.33
CA TRP A 128 5.80 1.19 8.77
C TRP A 128 5.81 2.67 9.12
N SER A 129 7.00 3.16 9.44
CA SER A 129 7.33 4.58 9.57
C SER A 129 8.65 4.82 8.84
N PRO A 130 8.86 6.00 8.25
CA PRO A 130 10.14 6.35 7.66
C PRO A 130 11.22 6.26 8.74
N VAL A 131 12.42 5.80 8.35
CA VAL A 131 13.57 5.86 9.25
C VAL A 131 13.93 7.34 9.39
N SER A 132 13.72 7.90 10.57
CA SER A 132 14.25 9.20 10.92
C SER A 132 15.77 9.07 11.04
N ASP A 133 16.51 9.88 10.28
CA ASP A 133 17.95 10.10 10.51
C ASP A 133 18.21 10.65 11.92
#